data_AF-A0A370G8P5-F1
#
_entry.id   AF-A0A370G8P5-F1
#
_cell.length_a   1.000
_cell.length_b   1.000
_cell.length_c   1.000
_cell.angle_alpha   90.00
_cell.angle_beta   90.00
_cell.angle_gamma   90.00
#
_symmetry.space_group_name_H-M   'P 1'
#
loop_
_entity.id
_entity.type
_entity.pdbx_description
1 polymer ?
#
loop_
_entity_poly.entity_id
_entity_poly.type
_entity_poly.pdbx_seq_one_letter_code
_entity_poly.pdbx_strand_id
1 'polypeptide(L)'
;MKRLVVDLDDTLTRNNPDLSYADKEPNLPLIKKLREYKAQGFEILIQTARNMRTYNGAIGKINANTLPIILEWLRKHEVPYDEIYVGKAWCGTEGFYIDDRAIRPSEFLNLSLEEINRLIETDK
;
A
#
# COMPACT_ATOMS: atom_id res chain seq x y z
N MET A 1 -14.73 2.18 -13.65
CA MET A 1 -14.14 1.19 -12.70
C MET A 1 -13.42 1.97 -11.61
N LYS A 2 -13.63 1.64 -10.32
CA LYS A 2 -13.07 2.37 -9.17
C LYS A 2 -12.02 1.49 -8.49
N ARG A 3 -10.75 1.88 -8.51
CA ARG A 3 -9.64 1.09 -7.95
C ARG A 3 -8.72 1.97 -7.12
N LEU A 4 -8.29 1.49 -5.96
CA LEU A 4 -7.21 2.07 -5.18
C LEU A 4 -5.98 1.18 -5.28
N VAL A 5 -4.87 1.74 -5.76
CA VAL A 5 -3.56 1.07 -5.71
C VAL A 5 -2.84 1.56 -4.46
N VAL A 6 -2.64 0.66 -3.51
CA VAL A 6 -2.23 1.00 -2.15
C VAL A 6 -0.87 0.41 -1.87
N ASP A 7 0.06 1.27 -1.47
CA ASP A 7 1.37 0.84 -1.00
C ASP A 7 1.27 0.12 0.36
N LEU A 8 2.25 -0.72 0.68
CA LEU A 8 2.19 -1.58 1.86
C LEU A 8 3.02 -1.05 3.02
N ASP A 9 4.34 -1.02 2.85
CA ASP A 9 5.28 -0.55 3.87
C ASP A 9 5.11 0.97 4.10
N ASP A 10 5.08 1.40 5.36
CA ASP A 10 4.89 2.80 5.79
C ASP A 10 3.58 3.49 5.32
N THR A 11 2.72 2.76 4.59
CA THR A 11 1.35 3.16 4.25
C THR A 11 0.35 2.38 5.09
N LEU A 12 0.31 1.06 4.93
CA LEU A 12 -0.56 0.16 5.70
C LEU A 12 0.10 -0.34 6.98
N THR A 13 1.42 -0.45 6.99
CA THR A 13 2.21 -0.74 8.19
C THR A 13 2.76 0.55 8.79
N ARG A 14 3.06 0.55 10.08
CA ARG A 14 3.90 1.57 10.71
C ARG A 14 5.36 1.14 10.68
N ASN A 15 6.27 2.08 10.44
CA ASN A 15 7.70 1.78 10.48
C ASN A 15 8.13 1.48 11.91
N ASN A 16 8.65 0.28 12.13
CA ASN A 16 9.41 -0.05 13.32
C ASN A 16 10.54 -0.99 12.89
N PRO A 17 11.80 -0.54 12.89
CA PRO A 17 12.93 -1.33 12.40
C PRO A 17 13.28 -2.52 13.31
N ASP A 18 12.83 -2.49 14.57
CA ASP A 18 13.14 -3.53 15.57
C ASP A 18 12.19 -4.74 15.46
N LEU A 19 11.10 -4.61 14.69
CA LEU A 19 10.10 -5.66 14.54
C LEU A 19 10.29 -6.46 13.25
N SER A 20 10.05 -7.76 13.37
CA SER A 20 9.86 -8.62 12.19
C SER A 20 8.66 -8.13 11.38
N TYR A 21 8.58 -8.49 10.11
CA TYR A 21 7.45 -8.04 9.30
C TYR A 21 6.09 -8.54 9.81
N ALA A 22 6.05 -9.78 10.30
CA ALA A 22 4.83 -10.39 10.83
C ALA A 22 4.29 -9.65 12.07
N ASP A 23 5.16 -8.87 12.73
CA ASP A 23 4.88 -8.14 13.96
C ASP A 23 4.76 -6.64 13.74
N LYS A 24 4.98 -6.14 12.51
CA LYS A 24 4.79 -4.72 12.20
C LYS A 24 3.38 -4.28 12.57
N GLU A 25 3.29 -3.14 13.25
CA GLU A 25 2.00 -2.59 13.66
C GLU A 25 1.19 -2.08 12.46
N PRO A 26 -0.13 -2.30 12.44
CA PRO A 26 -0.99 -1.77 11.39
C PRO A 26 -1.25 -0.27 11.54
N ASN A 27 -1.36 0.43 10.42
CA ASN A 27 -1.91 1.77 10.33
C ASN A 27 -3.45 1.69 10.36
N LEU A 28 -4.02 1.48 11.56
CA LEU A 28 -5.46 1.27 11.77
C LEU A 28 -6.36 2.37 11.15
N PRO A 29 -6.04 3.68 11.25
CA PRO A 29 -6.82 4.71 10.57
C PRO A 29 -6.91 4.50 9.05
N LEU A 30 -5.80 4.13 8.41
CA LEU A 30 -5.76 3.96 6.96
C LEU A 30 -6.54 2.70 6.54
N ILE A 31 -6.38 1.60 7.28
CA ILE A 31 -7.14 0.36 7.05
C ILE A 31 -8.65 0.61 7.22
N LYS A 32 -9.06 1.36 8.25
CA LYS A 32 -10.46 1.75 8.43
C LYS A 32 -10.98 2.51 7.20
N LYS A 33 -10.23 3.50 6.72
CA LYS A 33 -10.62 4.27 5.54
C LYS A 33 -10.66 3.41 4.26
N LEU A 34 -9.79 2.42 4.11
CA LEU A 34 -9.91 1.45 3.00
C LEU A 34 -11.21 0.65 3.07
N ARG A 35 -11.66 0.23 4.26
CA ARG A 35 -12.96 -0.46 4.41
C ARG A 35 -14.12 0.45 4.00
N GLU A 36 -14.06 1.73 4.31
CA GLU A 36 -15.05 2.73 3.90
C GLU A 36 -15.09 2.86 2.37
N TYR A 37 -13.94 2.91 1.69
CA TYR A 37 -13.87 2.94 0.22
C TYR A 37 -14.32 1.62 -0.41
N LYS A 38 -13.98 0.48 0.20
CA LYS A 38 -14.43 -0.85 -0.22
C LYS A 38 -15.96 -0.94 -0.21
N ALA A 39 -16.60 -0.43 0.85
CA ALA A 39 -18.07 -0.35 0.96
C ALA A 39 -18.70 0.58 -0.10
N GLN A 40 -17.95 1.55 -0.63
CA GLN A 40 -18.37 2.42 -1.74
C GLN A 40 -18.13 1.81 -3.14
N GLY A 41 -17.71 0.55 -3.19
CA GLY A 41 -17.50 -0.21 -4.43
C GLY A 41 -16.14 0.00 -5.08
N PHE A 42 -15.12 0.45 -4.34
CA PHE A 42 -13.74 0.44 -4.83
C PHE A 42 -13.13 -0.95 -4.70
N GLU A 43 -12.39 -1.37 -5.73
CA GLU A 43 -11.42 -2.47 -5.61
C GLU A 43 -10.15 -1.96 -4.92
N ILE A 44 -9.55 -2.80 -4.08
CA ILE A 44 -8.34 -2.47 -3.33
C ILE A 44 -7.21 -3.38 -3.79
N LEU A 45 -6.20 -2.78 -4.43
CA LEU A 45 -5.03 -3.46 -4.96
C LEU A 45 -3.84 -3.13 -4.07
N ILE A 46 -3.25 -4.11 -3.40
CA ILE A 46 -2.00 -3.89 -2.67
C ILE A 46 -0.84 -3.96 -3.65
N GLN A 47 -0.01 -2.93 -3.75
CA GLN A 47 1.15 -2.91 -4.62
C GLN A 47 2.41 -2.58 -3.82
N THR A 48 3.39 -3.47 -3.79
CA THR A 48 4.54 -3.36 -2.87
C THR A 48 5.90 -3.63 -3.53
N ALA A 49 6.89 -2.84 -3.10
CA ALA A 49 8.31 -3.02 -3.44
C ALA A 49 9.06 -3.88 -2.41
N ARG A 50 8.36 -4.47 -1.43
CA ARG A 50 8.97 -5.23 -0.35
C ARG A 50 9.92 -6.31 -0.89
N ASN A 51 11.14 -6.34 -0.35
CA ASN A 51 12.22 -7.25 -0.72
C ASN A 51 12.69 -7.17 -2.19
N MET A 52 12.28 -6.15 -2.96
CA MET A 52 12.86 -5.89 -4.29
C MET A 52 14.36 -5.64 -4.22
N ARG A 53 14.81 -4.82 -3.27
CA ARG A 53 16.24 -4.61 -2.99
C ARG A 53 16.93 -5.90 -2.54
N THR A 54 16.35 -6.60 -1.56
CA THR A 54 16.92 -7.82 -0.96
C THR A 54 17.14 -8.93 -1.98
N TYR A 55 16.22 -9.11 -2.92
CA TYR A 55 16.29 -10.15 -3.93
C TYR A 55 16.73 -9.65 -5.31
N ASN A 56 17.30 -8.45 -5.43
CA ASN A 56 17.75 -7.86 -6.70
C ASN A 56 16.68 -7.95 -7.81
N GLY A 57 15.43 -7.67 -7.47
CA GLY A 57 14.30 -7.71 -8.41
C GLY A 57 13.81 -9.12 -8.80
N ALA A 58 14.35 -10.21 -8.21
CA ALA A 58 13.93 -11.57 -8.55
C ALA A 58 12.52 -11.91 -8.00
N ILE A 59 11.49 -11.65 -8.80
CA ILE A 59 10.08 -11.85 -8.42
C ILE A 59 9.78 -13.28 -7.95
N GLY A 60 10.37 -14.30 -8.56
CA GLY A 60 10.19 -15.69 -8.10
C GLY A 60 10.62 -15.92 -6.65
N LYS A 61 11.71 -15.29 -6.20
CA LYS A 61 12.13 -15.34 -4.79
C LYS A 61 11.18 -14.54 -3.89
N ILE A 62 10.67 -13.41 -4.36
CA ILE A 62 9.70 -12.59 -3.63
C ILE A 62 8.38 -13.37 -3.43
N ASN A 63 7.90 -14.05 -4.47
CA ASN A 63 6.72 -14.90 -4.40
C ASN A 63 6.90 -16.03 -3.38
N ALA A 64 8.06 -16.69 -3.37
CA ALA A 64 8.30 -17.82 -2.48
C ALA A 64 8.50 -17.41 -1.01
N ASN A 65 9.14 -16.26 -0.74
CA ASN A 65 9.62 -15.93 0.62
C ASN A 65 8.92 -14.72 1.25
N THR A 66 8.42 -13.78 0.44
CA THR A 66 7.85 -12.51 0.94
C THR A 66 6.33 -12.55 0.92
N LEU A 67 5.75 -12.99 -0.21
CA LEU A 67 4.31 -12.96 -0.41
C LEU A 67 3.52 -13.74 0.68
N PRO A 68 3.93 -14.94 1.13
CA PRO A 68 3.21 -15.66 2.19
C PRO A 68 3.12 -14.87 3.49
N ILE A 69 4.20 -14.18 3.87
CA ILE A 69 4.26 -13.36 5.09
C ILE A 69 3.34 -12.14 4.95
N ILE A 70 3.30 -11.51 3.77
CA ILE A 70 2.38 -10.41 3.49
C ILE A 70 0.93 -10.86 3.60
N LEU A 71 0.57 -11.99 2.98
CA LEU A 71 -0.79 -12.51 3.01
C LEU A 71 -1.24 -12.81 4.45
N GLU A 72 -0.35 -13.42 5.24
CA GLU A 72 -0.64 -13.71 6.65
C GLU A 72 -0.80 -12.43 7.48
N TRP A 73 0.04 -11.41 7.26
CA TRP A 73 -0.09 -10.12 7.93
C TRP A 73 -1.40 -9.40 7.56
N LEU A 74 -1.75 -9.35 6.27
CA LEU A 74 -3.00 -8.75 5.80
C LEU A 74 -4.22 -9.47 6.40
N ARG A 75 -4.18 -10.80 6.48
CA ARG A 75 -5.21 -11.63 7.10
C ARG A 75 -5.33 -11.36 8.60
N LYS A 76 -4.20 -11.36 9.33
CA LYS A 76 -4.12 -11.10 10.78
C LYS A 76 -4.71 -9.75 11.16
N HIS A 77 -4.53 -8.73 10.32
CA HIS A 77 -5.02 -7.37 10.57
C HIS A 77 -6.31 -7.01 9.82
N GLU A 78 -6.95 -8.00 9.19
CA GLU A 78 -8.23 -7.86 8.48
C GLU A 78 -8.21 -6.69 7.47
N VAL A 79 -7.11 -6.56 6.72
CA VAL A 79 -6.96 -5.53 5.69
C VAL A 79 -7.78 -5.95 4.48
N PRO A 80 -8.70 -5.11 3.97
CA PRO A 80 -9.44 -5.44 2.76
C PRO A 80 -8.54 -5.33 1.53
N TYR A 81 -8.52 -6.36 0.68
CA TYR A 81 -7.87 -6.33 -0.63
C TYR A 81 -8.54 -7.32 -1.59
N ASP A 82 -8.45 -7.03 -2.88
CA ASP A 82 -8.91 -7.88 -3.98
C ASP A 82 -7.75 -8.48 -4.75
N GLU A 83 -6.65 -7.73 -4.87
CA GLU A 83 -5.45 -8.14 -5.61
C GLU A 83 -4.19 -7.74 -4.83
N ILE A 84 -3.11 -8.49 -5.08
CA ILE A 84 -1.79 -8.21 -4.55
C ILE A 84 -0.74 -8.28 -5.66
N TYR A 85 -0.01 -7.18 -5.82
CA TYR A 85 1.06 -7.01 -6.79
C TYR A 85 2.37 -6.79 -6.07
N VAL A 86 3.20 -7.84 -6.08
CA VAL A 86 4.61 -7.70 -5.73
C VAL A 86 5.40 -7.21 -6.95
N GLY A 87 6.60 -6.68 -6.72
CA GLY A 87 7.47 -6.27 -7.81
C GLY A 87 7.36 -4.80 -8.20
N LYS A 88 6.74 -3.96 -7.37
CA LYS A 88 6.76 -2.50 -7.55
C LYS A 88 8.23 -2.03 -7.63
N ALA A 89 8.53 -1.12 -8.56
CA ALA A 89 9.89 -0.59 -8.70
C ALA A 89 10.35 0.04 -7.38
N TRP A 90 11.51 -0.41 -6.87
CA TRP A 90 12.10 0.19 -5.68
C TRP A 90 12.86 1.46 -6.10
N CYS A 91 12.39 2.61 -5.64
CA CYS A 91 12.92 3.93 -6.03
C CYS A 91 14.26 4.30 -5.35
N GLY A 92 14.86 3.42 -4.55
CA GLY A 92 16.08 3.74 -3.81
C GLY A 92 15.80 4.31 -2.42
N THR A 93 16.85 4.78 -1.75
CA THR A 93 16.74 5.45 -0.44
C THR A 93 16.43 6.94 -0.56
N GLU A 94 16.75 7.55 -1.70
CA GLU A 94 16.62 8.99 -1.96
C GLU A 94 15.57 9.30 -3.05
N GLY A 95 14.99 8.26 -3.66
CA GLY A 95 13.97 8.42 -4.69
C GLY A 95 12.55 8.50 -4.14
N PHE A 96 11.62 8.79 -5.03
CA PHE A 96 10.20 8.92 -4.76
C PHE A 96 9.40 8.61 -6.03
N TYR A 97 8.08 8.47 -5.88
CA TYR A 97 7.16 8.26 -7.00
C TYR A 97 6.57 9.61 -7.40
N ILE A 98 6.45 9.84 -8.71
CA ILE A 98 5.79 11.02 -9.29
C ILE A 98 4.66 10.48 -10.16
N ASP A 99 3.43 10.87 -9.86
CA ASP A 99 2.22 10.40 -10.52
C ASP A 99 1.10 11.43 -10.32
N ASP A 100 0.36 11.78 -11.36
CA ASP A 100 -0.72 12.78 -11.33
C ASP A 100 -1.93 12.34 -10.50
N ARG A 101 -2.02 11.04 -10.17
CA ARG A 101 -3.08 10.46 -9.34
C ARG A 101 -2.57 9.91 -8.01
N ALA A 102 -1.34 10.22 -7.62
CA ALA A 102 -0.80 9.83 -6.32
C ALA A 102 -1.37 10.68 -5.18
N ILE A 103 -1.75 10.02 -4.09
CA ILE A 103 -2.22 10.64 -2.85
C ILE A 103 -1.40 10.06 -1.70
N ARG A 104 -0.77 10.91 -0.89
CA ARG A 104 0.01 10.48 0.28
C ARG A 104 -0.92 9.93 1.37
N PRO A 105 -0.44 9.04 2.26
CA PRO A 105 -1.26 8.49 3.33
C PRO A 105 -1.96 9.56 4.21
N SER A 106 -1.28 10.67 4.50
CA SER A 106 -1.86 11.78 5.26
C SER A 106 -2.97 12.52 4.49
N GLU A 107 -2.81 12.76 3.20
CA GLU A 107 -3.86 13.34 2.35
C GLU A 107 -5.03 12.38 2.25
N PHE A 108 -4.76 11.11 2.01
CA PHE A 108 -5.79 10.08 1.95
C PHE A 108 -6.60 10.04 3.24
N LEU A 109 -5.99 10.20 4.42
CA LEU A 109 -6.70 10.21 5.70
C LEU A 109 -7.52 11.47 5.94
N ASN A 110 -7.00 12.64 5.55
CA ASN A 110 -7.58 13.93 5.92
C ASN A 110 -8.57 14.50 4.89
N LEU A 111 -8.52 14.05 3.63
CA LEU A 111 -9.39 14.54 2.56
C LEU A 111 -10.56 13.59 2.29
N SER A 112 -11.70 14.15 1.91
CA SER A 112 -12.83 13.44 1.31
C SER A 112 -12.52 13.01 -0.13
N LEU A 113 -13.35 12.11 -0.68
CA LEU A 113 -13.23 11.70 -2.09
C LEU A 113 -13.36 12.89 -3.06
N GLU A 114 -14.25 13.83 -2.77
CA GLU A 114 -14.42 15.05 -3.57
C GLU A 114 -13.19 15.97 -3.51
N GLU A 115 -12.58 16.12 -2.34
CA GLU A 115 -11.34 16.87 -2.18
C GLU A 115 -10.16 16.21 -2.89
N ILE A 116 -10.05 14.88 -2.80
CA ILE A 116 -9.03 14.11 -3.54
C ILE A 116 -9.20 14.30 -5.04
N ASN A 117 -10.42 14.21 -5.57
CA ASN A 117 -10.67 14.40 -7.00
C ASN A 117 -10.31 15.82 -7.44
N ARG A 118 -10.65 16.85 -6.64
CA ARG A 118 -10.24 18.23 -6.92
C ARG A 118 -8.73 18.42 -6.90
N LEU A 119 -8.03 17.82 -5.94
CA LEU A 119 -6.56 17.85 -5.88
C LEU A 119 -5.94 17.28 -7.16
N ILE A 120 -6.41 16.09 -7.59
CA ILE A 120 -5.96 15.43 -8.82
C ILE A 120 -6.28 16.24 -10.07
N GLU A 121 -7.39 16.97 -10.12
CA GLU A 121 -7.76 17.80 -11.28
C GLU A 121 -6.98 19.11 -11.36
N THR A 122 -6.61 19.68 -10.21
CA THR A 122 -5.95 20.99 -10.15
C THR A 122 -4.47 20.93 -10.54
N ASP A 123 -3.82 19.80 -10.27
CA ASP A 123 -2.37 19.60 -10.48
C ASP A 123 -2.02 18.86 -11.79
N LYS A 124 -2.94 18.83 -12.76
CA LYS A 124 -2.71 18.36 -14.13
C LYS A 124 -2.12 19.45 -15.04
#